data_AF-A0A7G5ZQ54-F1
#
_entry.id   AF-A0A7G5ZQ54-F1
#
_cell.length_a   1.000
_cell.length_b   1.000
_cell.length_c   1.000
_cell.angle_alpha   90.00
_cell.angle_beta   90.00
_cell.angle_gamma   90.00
#
_symmetry.space_group_name_H-M   'P 1'
#
loop_
_entity.id
_entity.type
_entity.pdbx_description
1 polymer ?
#
loop_
_entity_poly.entity_id
_entity_poly.type
_entity_poly.pdbx_seq_one_letter_code
_entity_poly.pdbx_strand_id
1 'polypeptide(L)' 'MSNPLIPPVPPVSTGGNDEVPTREVDGERVLDQDVDDALIDSAEADRVAAGDDEDTGV' A
#
# COMPACT_ATOMS: atom_id res chain seq x y z
N MET A 1 -41.51 -13.85 -9.79
CA MET A 1 -40.43 -12.85 -9.67
C MET A 1 -39.15 -13.62 -9.39
N SER A 2 -38.20 -13.65 -10.32
CA SER A 2 -36.89 -14.31 -10.11
C SER A 2 -36.00 -13.39 -9.30
N ASN A 3 -35.52 -13.87 -8.15
CA ASN A 3 -34.55 -13.15 -7.36
C ASN A 3 -33.14 -13.52 -7.88
N PRO A 4 -32.30 -12.56 -8.29
CA PRO A 4 -30.94 -12.86 -8.73
C PRO A 4 -30.14 -13.40 -7.55
N LEU A 5 -29.57 -14.60 -7.71
CA LEU A 5 -28.69 -15.21 -6.73
C LEU A 5 -27.33 -14.51 -6.83
N ILE A 6 -27.02 -13.61 -5.89
CA ILE A 6 -25.74 -12.90 -5.85
C ILE A 6 -24.70 -13.89 -5.30
N PRO A 7 -23.63 -14.22 -6.05
CA PRO A 7 -22.57 -15.09 -5.54
C PRO A 7 -21.80 -14.40 -4.41
N PRO A 8 -21.32 -15.15 -3.40
CA PRO A 8 -20.53 -14.57 -2.32
C PRO A 8 -19.24 -13.97 -2.87
N VAL A 9 -18.96 -12.73 -2.48
CA VAL A 9 -17.72 -12.04 -2.83
C VAL A 9 -16.58 -12.67 -2.02
N PRO A 10 -15.50 -13.15 -2.67
CA PRO A 10 -14.35 -13.67 -1.94
C PRO A 10 -13.70 -12.56 -1.10
N PRO A 11 -13.16 -12.88 0.09
CA PRO A 11 -12.45 -11.91 0.91
C PRO A 11 -11.27 -11.35 0.10
N VAL A 12 -11.16 -10.03 0.04
CA VAL A 12 -9.96 -9.39 -0.47
C VAL A 12 -8.82 -9.73 0.48
N SER A 13 -7.80 -10.42 -0.03
CA SER A 13 -6.57 -10.62 0.72
C SER A 13 -5.91 -9.25 0.89
N THR A 14 -6.05 -8.63 2.05
CA THR A 14 -5.13 -7.58 2.53
C THR A 14 -3.81 -8.28 2.83
N GLY A 15 -3.05 -8.56 1.78
CA GLY A 15 -1.83 -9.34 1.87
C GLY A 15 -0.72 -8.68 1.08
N GLY A 16 0.18 -8.04 1.82
CA GLY A 16 1.58 -7.89 1.40
C GLY A 16 2.08 -6.45 1.37
N ASN A 17 2.61 -6.02 2.50
CA ASN A 17 3.55 -4.93 2.71
C ASN A 17 3.04 -3.53 2.34
N ASP A 18 2.80 -2.75 3.39
CA ASP A 18 2.62 -1.29 3.44
C ASP A 18 3.88 -0.53 2.99
N GLU A 19 4.57 -1.00 1.94
CA GLU A 19 5.71 -0.31 1.35
C GLU A 19 5.20 0.80 0.43
N VAL A 20 5.59 2.03 0.72
CA VAL A 20 5.27 3.20 -0.11
C VAL A 20 5.69 2.89 -1.56
N PRO A 21 4.77 3.02 -2.54
CA PRO A 21 5.06 2.68 -3.93
C PRO A 21 6.23 3.51 -4.48
N THR A 22 7.34 2.82 -4.77
CA THR A 22 8.56 3.42 -5.29
C THR A 22 8.99 2.72 -6.57
N ARG A 23 9.70 3.44 -7.44
CA ARG A 23 10.26 2.91 -8.68
C ARG A 23 11.75 3.24 -8.78
N GLU A 24 12.50 2.40 -9.47
CA GLU A 24 13.90 2.69 -9.78
C GLU A 24 14.00 3.57 -11.03
N VAL A 25 14.65 4.72 -10.90
CA VAL A 25 14.98 5.63 -12.01
C VAL A 25 16.48 5.90 -11.93
N ASP A 26 17.20 5.54 -12.99
CA ASP A 26 18.67 5.71 -13.08
C ASP A 26 19.46 5.06 -11.92
N GLY A 27 18.91 3.97 -11.34
CA GLY A 27 19.52 3.25 -10.22
C GLY A 27 19.27 3.89 -8.85
N GLU A 28 18.40 4.90 -8.77
CA GLU A 28 17.93 5.52 -7.53
C GLU A 28 16.47 5.13 -7.26
N ARG A 29 16.13 4.88 -5.98
CA ARG A 29 14.74 4.62 -5.59
C ARG A 29 14.01 5.95 -5.39
N VAL A 30 13.03 6.20 -6.25
CA VAL A 30 12.21 7.43 -6.21
C VAL A 30 10.74 7.09 -6.03
N LEU A 31 9.97 8.03 -5.48
CA LEU A 31 8.51 7.91 -5.37
C LEU A 31 7.89 7.75 -6.76
N ASP A 32 6.98 6.79 -6.91
CA ASP A 32 6.27 6.60 -8.16
C ASP A 32 5.16 7.66 -8.32
N GLN A 33 5.30 8.53 -9.32
CA GLN A 33 4.34 9.60 -9.60
C GLN A 33 3.11 9.12 -10.38
N ASP A 34 3.14 7.89 -10.90
CA ASP A 34 2.02 7.28 -11.60
C ASP A 34 1.00 6.65 -10.62
N VAL A 35 1.37 6.58 -9.33
CA VAL A 35 0.50 6.09 -8.25
C VAL A 35 -0.34 7.23 -7.70
N ASP A 36 -1.63 6.94 -7.50
CA ASP A 36 -2.58 7.87 -6.90
C ASP A 36 -2.27 8.08 -5.41
N ASP A 37 -1.95 9.31 -5.04
CA ASP A 37 -1.60 9.70 -3.67
C ASP A 37 -2.79 9.60 -2.72
N ALA A 38 -4.03 9.63 -3.24
CA ALA A 38 -5.23 9.42 -2.45
C ALA A 38 -5.39 7.98 -1.93
N LEU A 39 -4.62 7.03 -2.48
CA LEU A 39 -4.59 5.64 -2.02
C LEU A 39 -3.57 5.39 -0.91
N ILE A 40 -2.72 6.37 -0.59
CA ILE A 40 -1.71 6.27 0.47
C ILE A 40 -2.38 6.57 1.82
N ASP A 41 -2.18 5.68 2.82
CA ASP A 41 -2.62 5.95 4.19
C ASP A 41 -1.70 6.98 4.85
N SER A 42 -2.20 8.22 5.02
CA SER A 42 -1.43 9.30 5.64
C SER A 42 -1.04 9.00 7.09
N ALA A 43 -1.85 8.24 7.82
CA ALA A 43 -1.54 7.89 9.19
C ALA A 43 -0.35 6.92 9.26
N GLU A 44 -0.25 6.01 8.29
CA GLU A 44 0.90 5.14 8.14
C GLU A 44 2.13 5.92 7.66
N ALA A 45 1.96 6.79 6.68
CA ALA A 45 3.05 7.64 6.17
C ALA A 45 3.68 8.51 7.27
N ASP A 46 2.86 9.11 8.15
CA ASP A 46 3.34 9.89 9.30
C ASP A 46 4.12 9.03 10.30
N ARG A 47 3.76 7.74 10.46
CA ARG A 47 4.50 6.80 11.31
C ARG A 47 5.89 6.51 10.74
N VAL A 48 5.97 6.19 9.44
CA VAL A 48 7.24 5.95 8.74
C VAL A 48 8.12 7.20 8.77
N ALA A 49 7.55 8.38 8.51
CA ALA A 49 8.26 9.66 8.53
C ALA A 49 8.76 10.05 9.93
N ALA A 50 8.07 9.62 10.99
CA ALA A 50 8.49 9.81 12.37
C ALA A 50 9.70 8.93 12.75
N GLY A 51 10.14 8.01 11.87
CA GLY A 51 11.28 7.13 12.11
C GLY A 51 10.96 5.97 13.05
N ASP A 52 9.67 5.60 13.20
CA ASP A 52 9.26 4.46 14.03
C ASP A 52 9.58 3.10 13.35
N ASP A 53 10.01 3.13 12.08
CA ASP A 53 10.73 2.05 11.39
C ASP A 53 12.20 2.01 11.84
N GLU A 54 12.43 1.81 13.15
CA GLU A 54 13.77 1.49 13.63
C GLU A 54 14.12 0.06 13.20
N ASP A 55 14.85 -0.03 12.11
CA ASP A 55 15.97 -0.95 11.86
C ASP A 55 16.17 -2.02 12.95
N THR A 56 15.38 -3.11 12.94
CA THR A 56 15.76 -4.34 13.64
C THR A 56 16.79 -5.09 12.81
N GLY A 57 17.96 -4.49 12.70
CA GLY A 57 19.12 -5.00 11.99
C GLY A 57 20.39 -4.87 12.82
N VAL A 58 20.52 -5.71 13.86
CA VAL A 58 21.77 -6.36 14.39
C VAL A 58 21.53 -6.94 15.79
#